data_AF-Q2JNL0-F1
#
_entry.id   AF-Q2JNL0-F1
#
_cell.length_a   1.000
_cell.length_b   1.000
_cell.length_c   1.000
_cell.angle_alpha   90.00
_cell.angle_beta   90.00
_cell.angle_gamma   90.00
#
_symmetry.space_group_name_H-M   'P 1'
#
loop_
_entity.id
_entity.type
_entity.pdbx_description
1 polymer ?
#
loop_
_entity_poly.entity_id
_entity_poly.type
_entity_poly.pdbx_seq_one_letter_code
_entity_poly.pdbx_strand_id
1 'polypeptide(L)'
;MFLSQSAQRLPGGIPGKGNLASSGYHVRIPQLPQSGKEKEYLRLSAPMESNDRHHPSANLIGERVRWVREKLQLTQDQLAGRLAKYGVQLDYVKIGQVEKGKRRVIDKELVAFAKALGVSVTWLLSGDESHL
;
A
#
# COMPACT_ATOMS: atom_id res chain seq x y z
N MET A 1 -51.67 31.15 -29.89
CA MET A 1 -50.40 30.92 -29.19
C MET A 1 -50.36 29.43 -28.86
N PHE A 2 -49.72 28.60 -29.68
CA PHE A 2 -48.27 28.37 -29.84
C PHE A 2 -47.72 27.30 -28.88
N LEU A 3 -47.40 26.13 -29.48
CA LEU A 3 -46.38 25.12 -29.11
C LEU A 3 -46.55 24.39 -27.76
N SER A 4 -46.57 23.05 -27.63
CA SER A 4 -45.85 21.92 -28.28
C SER A 4 -44.62 21.45 -27.48
N GLN A 5 -44.39 20.13 -27.51
CA GLN A 5 -43.24 19.34 -27.02
C GLN A 5 -43.21 18.98 -25.52
N SER A 6 -42.72 17.80 -25.11
CA SER A 6 -42.44 16.55 -25.86
C SER A 6 -42.39 15.35 -24.89
N ALA A 7 -42.54 14.14 -25.42
CA ALA A 7 -42.54 12.90 -24.64
C ALA A 7 -41.12 12.38 -24.30
N GLN A 8 -41.02 11.55 -23.24
CA GLN A 8 -40.08 10.42 -23.22
C GLN A 8 -40.49 9.28 -22.27
N ARG A 9 -40.23 8.05 -22.74
CA ARG A 9 -40.70 6.72 -22.28
C ARG A 9 -39.92 5.68 -23.11
N LEU A 10 -39.60 4.44 -22.73
CA LEU A 10 -39.67 3.62 -21.50
C LEU A 10 -38.20 3.16 -21.20
N PRO A 11 -37.83 1.93 -20.74
CA PRO A 11 -38.49 0.86 -19.95
C PRO A 11 -37.63 0.35 -18.76
N GLY A 12 -38.14 -0.62 -17.99
CA GLY A 12 -37.28 -1.41 -17.09
C GLY A 12 -37.90 -1.98 -15.81
N GLY A 13 -39.12 -2.51 -15.85
CA GLY A 13 -39.62 -3.32 -14.72
C GLY A 13 -38.97 -4.70 -14.71
N ILE A 14 -38.42 -5.13 -13.57
CA ILE A 14 -37.99 -6.52 -13.37
C ILE A 14 -39.04 -7.23 -12.48
N PRO A 15 -39.73 -8.26 -12.98
CA PRO A 15 -40.60 -9.11 -12.18
C PRO A 15 -39.81 -10.27 -11.55
N GLY A 16 -40.41 -10.94 -10.58
CA GLY A 16 -40.03 -12.31 -10.21
C GLY A 16 -39.31 -12.45 -8.86
N LYS A 17 -39.99 -13.05 -7.89
CA LYS A 17 -39.37 -13.59 -6.68
C LYS A 17 -38.51 -14.80 -7.06
N GLY A 18 -37.20 -14.71 -6.87
CA GLY A 18 -36.28 -15.85 -6.85
C GLY A 18 -35.91 -16.20 -5.41
N ASN A 19 -36.16 -17.43 -5.00
CA ASN A 19 -35.91 -17.90 -3.63
C ASN A 19 -34.41 -18.13 -3.39
N LEU A 20 -33.81 -17.45 -2.41
CA LEU A 20 -32.47 -17.77 -1.90
C LEU A 20 -32.47 -17.82 -0.36
N ALA A 21 -32.41 -19.06 0.11
CA ALA A 21 -31.85 -19.54 1.38
C ALA A 21 -31.87 -18.57 2.58
N SER A 22 -32.71 -18.92 3.54
CA SER A 22 -32.55 -18.61 4.96
C SER A 22 -31.12 -18.92 5.46
N SER A 23 -30.26 -17.90 5.51
CA SER A 23 -29.00 -17.93 6.27
C SER A 23 -29.19 -17.08 7.53
N GLY A 24 -29.09 -17.73 8.69
CA GLY A 24 -29.55 -17.23 9.99
C GLY A 24 -28.70 -16.13 10.62
N TYR A 25 -28.43 -15.04 9.91
CA TYR A 25 -27.83 -13.84 10.49
C TYR A 25 -28.90 -13.00 11.22
N HIS A 26 -29.24 -13.43 12.44
CA HIS A 26 -29.82 -12.51 13.42
C HIS A 26 -28.76 -11.47 13.81
N VAL A 27 -28.72 -10.38 13.06
CA VAL A 27 -28.05 -9.15 13.49
C VAL A 27 -28.75 -8.68 14.76
N ARG A 28 -28.18 -8.99 15.93
CA ARG A 28 -28.55 -8.33 17.18
C ARG A 28 -28.17 -6.86 17.05
N ILE A 29 -29.10 -6.04 16.57
CA ILE A 29 -28.98 -4.58 16.64
C ILE A 29 -28.86 -4.24 18.12
N PRO A 30 -27.72 -3.69 18.59
CA PRO A 30 -27.60 -3.30 19.99
C PRO A 30 -28.62 -2.21 20.28
N GLN A 31 -29.38 -2.36 21.36
CA GLN A 31 -30.22 -1.27 21.86
C GLN A 31 -29.30 -0.08 22.15
N LEU A 32 -29.51 1.04 21.45
CA LEU A 32 -28.74 2.26 21.68
C LEU A 32 -28.90 2.69 23.15
N PRO A 33 -27.82 3.08 23.84
CA PRO A 33 -27.88 3.47 25.23
C PRO A 33 -28.81 4.68 25.38
N GLN A 34 -29.86 4.54 26.19
CA GLN A 34 -30.83 5.60 26.42
C GLN A 34 -30.17 6.73 27.23
N SER A 35 -29.88 7.85 26.55
CA SER A 35 -29.42 9.14 27.09
C SER A 35 -28.02 9.19 27.72
N GLY A 36 -27.21 10.16 27.30
CA GLY A 36 -26.03 10.65 28.03
C GLY A 36 -24.70 9.92 27.82
N LYS A 37 -24.70 8.64 27.43
CA LYS A 37 -23.47 7.84 27.22
C LYS A 37 -22.99 7.71 25.77
N GLU A 38 -23.56 8.48 24.84
CA GLU A 38 -23.23 8.41 23.40
C GLU A 38 -21.73 8.59 23.12
N LYS A 39 -21.05 9.52 23.82
CA LYS A 39 -19.60 9.76 23.67
C LYS A 39 -18.71 8.64 24.21
N GLU A 40 -19.25 7.75 25.05
CA GLU A 40 -18.57 6.59 25.60
C GLU A 40 -18.77 5.39 24.67
N TYR A 41 -20.02 5.17 24.23
CA TYR A 41 -20.34 4.17 23.20
C TYR A 41 -19.58 4.45 21.90
N LEU A 42 -19.53 5.70 21.41
CA LEU A 42 -18.81 6.04 20.18
C LEU A 42 -17.30 5.76 20.25
N ARG A 43 -16.69 5.71 21.45
CA ARG A 43 -15.29 5.28 21.63
C ARG A 43 -15.13 3.76 21.70
N LEU A 44 -16.13 3.06 22.22
CA LEU A 44 -16.11 1.60 22.42
C LEU A 44 -16.62 0.83 21.18
N SER A 45 -17.45 1.46 20.35
CA SER A 45 -17.97 0.92 19.09
C SER A 45 -17.26 1.47 17.86
N ALA A 46 -16.34 2.43 18.03
CA ALA A 46 -15.35 2.69 16.99
C ALA A 46 -14.59 1.37 16.76
N PRO A 47 -14.38 0.94 15.50
CA PRO A 47 -13.37 -0.05 15.21
C PRO A 47 -12.08 0.43 15.88
N MET A 48 -11.44 -0.43 16.66
CA MET A 48 -10.09 -0.14 17.12
C MET A 48 -9.21 -0.14 15.87
N GLU A 49 -9.07 1.03 15.25
CA GLU A 49 -8.20 1.24 14.10
C GLU A 49 -6.83 0.70 14.52
N SER A 50 -6.42 -0.40 13.89
CA SER A 50 -5.09 -0.96 14.09
C SER A 50 -4.11 0.16 13.78
N ASN A 51 -3.44 0.67 14.82
CA ASN A 51 -2.54 1.82 14.72
C ASN A 51 -1.30 1.53 13.84
N ASP A 52 -1.22 0.31 13.31
CA ASP A 52 -0.55 -0.11 12.08
C ASP A 52 -1.03 0.67 10.84
N ARG A 53 -0.89 1.99 10.89
CA ARG A 53 -0.79 2.84 9.71
C ARG A 53 0.50 2.47 8.99
N HIS A 54 0.45 1.35 8.26
CA HIS A 54 1.41 0.99 7.22
C HIS A 54 1.33 2.07 6.15
N HIS A 55 2.01 3.19 6.40
CA HIS A 55 2.14 4.25 5.42
C HIS A 55 2.75 3.61 4.16
N PRO A 56 2.12 3.75 2.98
CA PRO A 56 2.61 3.11 1.78
C PRO A 56 4.06 3.50 1.55
N SER A 57 4.91 2.49 1.34
CA SER A 57 6.34 2.68 1.16
C SER A 57 6.61 3.59 -0.04
N ALA A 58 7.55 4.51 0.12
CA ALA A 58 7.99 5.40 -0.95
C ALA A 58 8.82 4.68 -2.03
N ASN A 59 9.22 3.42 -1.82
CA ASN A 59 9.91 2.59 -2.82
C ASN A 59 9.61 1.09 -2.64
N LEU A 60 9.81 0.30 -3.69
CA LEU A 60 9.57 -1.16 -3.71
C LEU A 60 10.78 -2.01 -3.30
N ILE A 61 11.96 -1.40 -3.19
CA ILE A 61 13.26 -2.11 -3.21
C ILE A 61 13.93 -2.19 -1.83
N GLY A 62 13.51 -1.36 -0.87
CA GLY A 62 14.24 -1.07 0.36
C GLY A 62 14.58 -2.31 1.20
N GLU A 63 13.62 -3.23 1.35
CA GLU A 63 13.81 -4.48 2.08
C GLU A 63 14.82 -5.40 1.38
N ARG A 64 14.75 -5.52 0.05
CA ARG A 64 15.69 -6.32 -0.75
C ARG A 64 17.09 -5.71 -0.78
N VAL A 65 17.20 -4.38 -0.89
CA VAL A 65 18.47 -3.65 -0.74
C VAL A 65 19.10 -3.96 0.61
N ARG A 66 18.32 -3.88 1.70
CA ARG A 66 18.77 -4.22 3.05
C ARG A 66 19.23 -5.68 3.16
N TRP A 67 18.45 -6.62 2.65
CA TRP A 67 18.76 -8.05 2.71
C TRP A 67 20.06 -8.40 2.00
N VAL A 68 20.29 -7.89 0.77
CA VAL A 68 21.56 -8.13 0.06
C VAL A 68 22.71 -7.42 0.77
N ARG A 69 22.51 -6.18 1.26
CA ARG A 69 23.54 -5.45 2.03
C ARG A 69 23.98 -6.25 3.26
N GLU A 70 23.05 -6.82 4.02
CA GLU A 70 23.32 -7.60 5.22
C GLU A 70 24.00 -8.94 4.89
N LYS A 71 23.58 -9.63 3.82
CA LYS A 71 24.29 -10.83 3.31
C LYS A 71 25.73 -10.54 2.87
N LEU A 72 25.98 -9.37 2.28
CA LEU A 72 27.31 -8.90 1.90
C LEU A 72 28.12 -8.31 3.07
N GLN A 73 27.56 -8.31 4.29
CA GLN A 73 28.17 -7.76 5.52
C GLN A 73 28.56 -6.28 5.41
N LEU A 74 27.83 -5.50 4.60
CA LEU A 74 28.11 -4.09 4.37
C LEU A 74 27.39 -3.18 5.37
N THR A 75 28.06 -2.15 5.85
CA THR A 75 27.38 -1.01 6.49
C THR A 75 26.62 -0.18 5.46
N GLN A 76 25.65 0.63 5.89
CA GLN A 76 24.95 1.57 5.01
C GLN A 76 25.91 2.59 4.37
N ASP A 77 26.96 2.98 5.11
CA ASP A 77 28.02 3.86 4.62
C ASP A 77 28.92 3.20 3.56
N GLN A 78 29.28 1.92 3.75
CA GLN A 78 29.99 1.14 2.73
C GLN A 78 29.15 0.95 1.46
N LEU A 79 27.82 0.77 1.58
CA LEU A 79 26.94 0.73 0.41
C LEU A 79 26.87 2.09 -0.31
N ALA A 80 26.79 3.20 0.43
CA ALA A 80 26.93 4.55 -0.11
C ALA A 80 28.26 4.73 -0.88
N GLY A 81 29.38 4.29 -0.31
CA GLY A 81 30.70 4.30 -0.97
C GLY A 81 30.77 3.43 -2.24
N ARG A 82 30.01 2.32 -2.31
CA ARG A 82 29.86 1.54 -3.56
C ARG A 82 29.02 2.28 -4.61
N LEU A 83 27.91 2.90 -4.21
CA LEU A 83 27.02 3.64 -5.12
C LEU A 83 27.71 4.86 -5.75
N ALA A 84 28.62 5.51 -5.02
CA ALA A 84 29.44 6.60 -5.54
C ALA A 84 30.24 6.19 -6.79
N LYS A 85 30.71 4.95 -6.88
CA LYS A 85 31.41 4.40 -8.06
C LYS A 85 30.53 4.30 -9.31
N TYR A 86 29.21 4.33 -9.13
CA TYR A 86 28.21 4.33 -10.21
C TYR A 86 27.56 5.72 -10.40
N GLY A 87 28.18 6.78 -9.89
CA GLY A 87 27.70 8.16 -10.04
C GLY A 87 26.54 8.55 -9.13
N VAL A 88 26.23 7.75 -8.11
CA VAL A 88 25.12 7.98 -7.18
C VAL A 88 25.66 8.34 -5.80
N GLN A 89 25.56 9.63 -5.46
CA GLN A 89 25.98 10.17 -4.17
C GLN A 89 24.81 10.15 -3.17
N LEU A 90 24.74 9.07 -2.39
CA LEU A 90 23.88 8.96 -1.22
C LEU A 90 24.77 8.85 0.03
N ASP A 91 24.31 9.39 1.15
CA ASP A 91 24.92 9.20 2.47
C ASP A 91 24.20 8.06 3.23
N TYR A 92 24.78 7.59 4.34
CA TYR A 92 24.21 6.51 5.14
C TYR A 92 22.76 6.79 5.60
N VAL A 93 22.39 8.06 5.84
CA VAL A 93 21.03 8.47 6.24
C VAL A 93 20.05 8.22 5.09
N LYS A 94 20.39 8.64 3.87
CA LYS A 94 19.59 8.39 2.67
C LYS A 94 19.48 6.89 2.37
N ILE A 95 20.54 6.10 2.55
CA ILE A 95 20.47 4.64 2.45
C ILE A 95 19.50 4.07 3.49
N GLY A 96 19.62 4.47 4.76
CA GLY A 96 18.70 4.05 5.81
C GLY A 96 17.25 4.49 5.59
N GLN A 97 17.01 5.59 4.89
CA GLN A 97 15.66 5.99 4.46
C GLN A 97 15.14 5.15 3.28
N VAL A 98 16.01 4.75 2.34
CA VAL A 98 15.64 3.82 1.25
C VAL A 98 15.27 2.46 1.83
N GLU A 99 16.11 1.88 2.70
CA GLU A 99 15.88 0.58 3.35
C GLU A 99 14.59 0.56 4.18
N LYS A 100 14.24 1.67 4.83
CA LYS A 100 13.01 1.82 5.64
C LYS A 100 11.78 2.22 4.81
N GLY A 101 11.86 2.24 3.49
CA GLY A 101 10.74 2.64 2.62
C GLY A 101 10.33 4.13 2.75
N LYS A 102 11.15 4.98 3.37
CA LYS A 102 10.85 6.40 3.64
C LYS A 102 11.25 7.36 2.53
N ARG A 103 12.12 6.92 1.62
CA ARG A 103 12.63 7.72 0.49
C ARG A 103 12.31 7.06 -0.84
N ARG A 104 11.89 7.87 -1.83
CA ARG A 104 11.73 7.42 -3.23
C ARG A 104 13.09 7.12 -3.85
N VAL A 105 13.15 6.08 -4.69
CA VAL A 105 14.33 5.73 -5.47
C VAL A 105 14.02 6.03 -6.93
N ILE A 106 14.90 6.77 -7.60
CA ILE A 106 14.79 7.09 -9.04
C ILE A 106 15.52 6.04 -9.89
N ASP A 107 15.21 5.99 -11.18
CA ASP A 107 15.78 5.07 -12.18
C ASP A 107 17.32 4.90 -12.10
N LYS A 108 18.09 6.00 -12.10
CA LYS A 108 19.55 5.97 -12.02
C LYS A 108 20.07 5.41 -10.68
N GLU A 109 19.34 5.65 -9.59
CA GLU A 109 19.66 5.09 -8.28
C GLU A 109 19.36 3.60 -8.23
N LEU A 110 18.22 3.16 -8.78
CA LEU A 110 17.84 1.75 -8.90
C LEU A 110 18.88 0.95 -9.68
N VAL A 111 19.34 1.47 -10.83
CA VAL A 111 20.41 0.84 -11.63
C VAL A 111 21.74 0.81 -10.86
N ALA A 112 22.07 1.85 -10.08
CA ALA A 112 23.26 1.86 -9.24
C ALA A 112 23.17 0.86 -8.08
N PHE A 113 22.01 0.71 -7.42
CA PHE A 113 21.78 -0.30 -6.38
C PHE A 113 21.99 -1.72 -6.93
N ALA A 114 21.40 -2.04 -8.08
CA ALA A 114 21.59 -3.32 -8.76
C ALA A 114 23.09 -3.64 -8.96
N LYS A 115 23.83 -2.70 -9.56
CA LYS A 115 25.28 -2.85 -9.80
C LYS A 115 26.13 -2.92 -8.52
N ALA A 116 25.81 -2.13 -7.49
CA ALA A 116 26.56 -2.08 -6.23
C ALA A 116 26.36 -3.33 -5.34
N LEU A 117 25.21 -3.97 -5.47
CA LEU A 117 24.81 -5.18 -4.75
C LEU A 117 25.07 -6.47 -5.54
N GLY A 118 25.33 -6.38 -6.85
CA GLY A 118 25.59 -7.55 -7.71
C GLY A 118 24.34 -8.34 -8.06
N VAL A 119 23.20 -7.67 -8.22
CA VAL A 119 21.89 -8.28 -8.53
C VAL A 119 21.25 -7.61 -9.75
N SER A 120 20.25 -8.26 -10.37
CA SER A 120 19.50 -7.67 -11.47
C SER A 120 18.50 -6.60 -11.01
N VAL A 121 18.22 -5.63 -11.88
CA VAL A 121 17.20 -4.57 -11.61
C VAL A 121 15.80 -5.17 -11.47
N THR A 122 15.49 -6.21 -12.24
CA THR A 122 14.25 -6.98 -12.14
C THR A 122 14.11 -7.64 -10.78
N TRP A 123 15.15 -8.30 -10.26
CA TRP A 123 15.13 -8.88 -8.92
C TRP A 123 14.91 -7.83 -7.81
N LEU A 124 15.47 -6.61 -7.95
CA LEU A 124 15.17 -5.51 -7.02
C LEU A 124 13.72 -5.00 -7.10
N LEU A 125 13.04 -5.16 -8.24
CA LEU A 125 11.66 -4.69 -8.45
C LEU A 125 10.60 -5.74 -8.11
N SER A 126 10.66 -6.95 -8.68
CA SER A 126 9.66 -8.01 -8.47
C SER A 126 10.08 -9.05 -7.42
N GLY A 127 11.35 -9.44 -7.40
CA GLY A 127 11.91 -10.41 -6.45
C GLY A 127 11.97 -11.83 -7.00
N ASP A 128 11.55 -12.01 -8.25
CA ASP A 128 11.63 -13.29 -8.96
C ASP A 128 13.09 -13.72 -9.13
N GLU A 129 13.40 -14.95 -8.68
CA GLU A 129 14.75 -15.52 -8.76
C GLU A 129 15.19 -15.92 -10.19
N SER A 130 14.32 -15.73 -11.18
CA SER A 130 14.53 -16.03 -12.61
C SER A 130 15.75 -15.35 -13.25
N HIS A 131 16.37 -14.40 -12.56
CA HIS A 131 17.43 -13.52 -13.06
C HIS A 131 18.52 -13.24 -12.00
N LEU A 132 18.88 -14.25 -11.21
CA LEU A 132 20.07 -14.27 -10.35
C LEU A 132 21.30 -14.77 -11.12
#